data_AF-A0A8J2PTH7-F1
#
_entry.id   AF-A0A8J2PTH7-F1
#
_cell.length_a   1.000
_cell.length_b   1.000
_cell.length_c   1.000
_cell.angle_alpha   90.00
_cell.angle_beta   90.00
_cell.angle_gamma   90.00
#
_symmetry.space_group_name_H-M   'P 1'
#
loop_
_entity.id
_entity.type
_entity.pdbx_description
1 polymer ?
#
loop_
_entity_poly.entity_id
_entity_poly.type
_entity_poly.pdbx_seq_one_letter_code
_entity_poly.pdbx_strand_id
1 'polypeptide(L)'
;MDLYQLLFPGGTIHCRNSKCAKSASGLEARREFKTCHNCNAYYCSRECRRAHWDKHKKVCMQSRVGALCKQIINHVKEDSFVVSQLSAVARRGFLAKGRGCVKLFFSSPDRAERFLTGGLPELPEP
;
A
#
# COMPACT_ATOMS: atom_id res chain seq x y z
N MET A 1 8.27 14.31 1.62
CA MET A 1 7.60 15.41 2.35
C MET A 1 6.49 15.89 1.44
N ASP A 2 5.24 15.49 1.71
CA ASP A 2 4.11 15.78 0.82
C ASP A 2 3.73 17.26 0.89
N LEU A 3 3.98 17.98 -0.20
CA LEU A 3 3.70 19.40 -0.40
C LEU A 3 2.20 19.77 -0.25
N TYR A 4 1.30 18.78 -0.20
CA TYR A 4 -0.14 19.01 0.01
C TYR A 4 -0.54 19.28 1.47
N GLN A 5 0.33 19.06 2.47
CA GLN A 5 0.01 19.33 3.88
C GLN A 5 0.26 20.78 4.33
N LEU A 6 0.88 21.62 3.48
CA LEU A 6 1.20 23.02 3.81
C LEU A 6 0.05 24.00 3.54
N LEU A 7 -1.07 23.57 2.94
CA LEU A 7 -2.16 24.47 2.52
C LEU A 7 -3.36 24.58 3.47
N PHE A 8 -3.37 23.87 4.62
CA PHE A 8 -4.48 24.02 5.58
C PHE A 8 -3.99 24.20 7.03
N PRO A 9 -3.47 25.40 7.39
CA PRO A 9 -3.32 25.78 8.79
C PRO A 9 -4.67 25.84 9.53
N GLY A 10 -5.80 25.98 8.80
CA GLY A 10 -7.15 26.17 9.36
C GLY A 10 -8.15 25.03 9.13
N GLY A 11 -7.73 23.88 8.61
CA GLY A 11 -8.64 22.74 8.40
C GLY A 11 -8.93 21.98 9.69
N THR A 12 -10.21 21.67 9.96
CA THR A 12 -10.61 20.78 11.06
C THR A 12 -10.34 19.32 10.69
N ILE A 13 -9.57 18.62 11.52
CA ILE A 13 -9.31 17.18 11.39
C ILE A 13 -10.24 16.43 12.32
N HIS A 14 -11.03 15.51 11.75
CA HIS A 14 -11.93 14.64 12.49
C HIS A 14 -11.27 13.29 12.77
N CYS A 15 -11.59 12.70 13.93
CA CYS A 15 -11.23 11.32 14.22
C CYS A 15 -11.83 10.39 13.15
N ARG A 16 -11.02 9.51 12.57
CA ARG A 16 -11.47 8.61 11.50
C ARG A 16 -12.42 7.52 12.00
N ASN A 17 -12.49 7.28 13.31
CA ASN A 17 -13.50 6.39 13.88
C ASN A 17 -14.87 7.07 13.81
N SER A 18 -15.75 6.58 12.93
CA SER A 18 -17.08 7.19 12.71
C SER A 18 -18.01 7.17 13.93
N LYS A 19 -17.70 6.40 14.97
CA LYS A 19 -18.42 6.42 16.26
C LYS A 19 -17.91 7.48 17.23
N CYS A 20 -16.86 8.22 16.85
CA CYS A 20 -16.24 9.27 17.66
C CYS A 20 -16.48 10.62 16.98
N ALA A 21 -16.99 11.60 17.73
CA ALA A 21 -17.23 12.95 17.23
C ALA A 21 -16.04 13.91 17.46
N LYS A 22 -14.91 13.43 18.01
CA LYS A 22 -13.78 14.29 18.36
C LYS A 22 -13.10 14.82 17.09
N SER A 23 -12.91 16.14 17.06
CA SER A 23 -12.17 16.87 16.04
C SER A 23 -11.23 17.89 16.69
N ALA A 24 -10.23 18.34 15.95
CA ALA A 24 -9.31 19.39 16.37
C ALA A 24 -8.83 20.18 15.15
N SER A 25 -8.23 21.36 15.35
CA SER A 25 -7.56 22.06 14.25
C SER A 25 -6.41 21.20 13.70
N GLY A 26 -5.98 21.45 12.47
CA GLY A 26 -4.86 20.72 11.86
C GLY A 26 -3.57 20.77 12.69
N LEU A 27 -3.31 21.90 13.37
CA LEU A 27 -2.14 22.06 14.24
C LEU A 27 -2.25 21.22 15.52
N GLU A 28 -3.40 21.27 16.19
CA GLU A 28 -3.67 20.48 17.41
C GLU A 28 -3.70 18.98 17.12
N ALA A 29 -4.37 18.57 16.04
CA ALA A 29 -4.45 17.17 15.64
C ALA A 29 -3.06 16.58 15.35
N ARG A 30 -2.13 17.35 14.75
CA ARG A 30 -0.75 16.88 14.57
C ARG A 30 -0.01 16.62 15.89
N ARG A 31 -0.36 17.32 16.97
CA ARG A 31 0.24 17.15 18.30
C ARG A 31 -0.44 16.03 19.09
N GLU A 32 -1.76 15.98 19.05
CA GLU A 32 -2.55 15.16 19.97
C GLU A 32 -3.02 13.84 19.37
N PHE A 33 -3.43 13.86 18.09
CA PHE A 33 -4.01 12.68 17.45
C PHE A 33 -2.90 11.71 17.03
N LYS A 34 -3.29 10.45 16.88
CA LYS A 34 -2.45 9.35 16.40
C LYS A 34 -2.80 9.06 14.94
N THR A 35 -1.82 8.71 14.13
CA THR A 35 -2.04 8.28 12.75
C THR A 35 -2.22 6.77 12.66
N CYS A 36 -2.82 6.30 11.57
CA CYS A 36 -2.71 4.89 11.18
C CYS A 36 -1.23 4.56 10.93
N HIS A 37 -0.80 3.34 11.28
CA HIS A 37 0.57 2.88 10.98
C HIS A 37 0.82 2.74 9.48
N ASN A 38 -0.25 2.55 8.72
CA ASN A 38 -0.18 2.25 7.30
C ASN A 38 -0.64 3.45 6.45
N CYS A 39 -1.28 4.48 7.00
CA CYS A 39 -1.69 5.64 6.19
C CYS A 39 -1.86 6.90 7.05
N ASN A 40 -2.21 8.01 6.41
CA ASN A 40 -2.34 9.32 7.08
C ASN A 40 -3.72 9.56 7.72
N ALA A 41 -4.51 8.51 7.99
CA ALA A 41 -5.76 8.66 8.71
C ALA A 41 -5.51 9.01 10.19
N TYR A 42 -6.17 10.05 10.69
CA TYR A 42 -6.02 10.54 12.06
C TYR A 42 -7.06 9.93 13.02
N TYR A 43 -6.64 9.66 14.26
CA TYR A 43 -7.44 9.11 15.33
C TYR A 43 -7.15 9.87 16.63
N CYS A 44 -8.15 10.26 17.39
CA CYS A 44 -7.91 10.99 18.63
C CYS A 44 -7.20 10.14 19.71
N SER A 45 -7.21 8.81 19.59
CA SER A 45 -6.56 7.90 20.53
C SER A 45 -6.21 6.54 19.88
N ARG A 46 -5.40 5.73 20.58
CA ARG A 46 -5.06 4.37 20.14
C ARG A 46 -6.29 3.44 20.18
N GLU A 47 -7.18 3.66 21.13
CA GLU A 47 -8.42 2.92 21.35
C GLU A 47 -9.38 3.15 20.19
N CYS A 48 -9.58 4.42 19.78
CA CYS A 48 -10.39 4.74 18.59
C CYS A 48 -9.85 4.09 17.32
N ARG A 49 -8.53 4.05 17.15
CA ARG A 49 -7.90 3.37 16.02
C ARG A 49 -8.13 1.85 16.05
N ARG A 50 -7.96 1.21 17.20
CA ARG A 50 -8.20 -0.23 17.38
C ARG A 50 -9.66 -0.59 17.13
N ALA A 51 -10.60 0.15 17.72
CA ALA A 51 -12.04 -0.08 17.55
C ALA A 51 -12.50 0.11 16.09
N HIS A 52 -11.86 1.00 15.34
CA HIS A 52 -12.17 1.24 13.92
C HIS A 52 -11.42 0.30 12.96
N TRP A 53 -10.41 -0.44 13.43
CA TRP A 53 -9.44 -1.11 12.57
C TRP A 53 -10.06 -2.09 11.57
N ASP A 54 -11.00 -2.92 12.00
CA ASP A 54 -11.61 -3.92 11.12
C ASP A 54 -12.34 -3.34 9.91
N LYS A 55 -12.88 -2.12 10.05
CA LYS A 55 -13.46 -1.36 8.94
C LYS A 55 -12.37 -0.63 8.17
N HIS A 56 -11.45 0.04 8.86
CA HIS A 56 -10.40 0.82 8.23
C HIS A 56 -9.48 0.00 7.33
N LYS A 57 -9.07 -1.20 7.76
CA LYS A 57 -8.10 -2.03 7.04
C LYS A 57 -8.55 -2.38 5.62
N LYS A 58 -9.86 -2.42 5.38
CA LYS A 58 -10.47 -2.69 4.07
C LYS A 58 -10.32 -1.53 3.08
N VAL A 59 -10.21 -0.30 3.58
CA VAL A 59 -10.07 0.94 2.78
C VAL A 59 -8.72 1.62 2.94
N CYS A 60 -7.85 1.09 3.80
CA CYS A 60 -6.51 1.61 4.02
C CYS A 60 -5.64 1.23 2.82
N MET A 61 -5.33 2.22 1.96
CA MET A 61 -4.57 2.02 0.73
C MET A 61 -3.29 1.21 0.93
N GLN A 62 -2.43 1.59 1.87
CA GLN A 62 -1.17 0.89 2.10
C GLN A 62 -1.37 -0.51 2.68
N SER A 63 -2.48 -0.75 3.40
CA SER A 63 -2.82 -2.10 3.85
C SER A 63 -3.28 -2.97 2.68
N ARG A 64 -4.09 -2.42 1.75
CA ARG A 64 -4.47 -3.09 0.49
C ARG A 64 -3.23 -3.39 -0.35
N VAL A 65 -2.37 -2.41 -0.60
CA VAL A 65 -1.13 -2.59 -1.37
C VAL A 65 -0.22 -3.63 -0.72
N GLY A 66 -0.03 -3.57 0.60
CA GLY A 66 0.78 -4.54 1.33
C GLY A 66 0.23 -5.98 1.27
N ALA A 67 -1.09 -6.15 1.30
CA ALA A 67 -1.73 -7.46 1.10
C ALA A 67 -1.58 -7.94 -0.35
N LEU A 68 -1.80 -7.06 -1.31
CA LEU A 68 -1.68 -7.35 -2.74
C LEU A 68 -0.27 -7.79 -3.14
N CYS A 69 0.77 -7.13 -2.62
CA CYS A 69 2.17 -7.56 -2.85
C CYS A 69 2.41 -8.99 -2.37
N LYS A 70 1.84 -9.40 -1.23
CA LYS A 70 1.98 -10.77 -0.71
C LYS A 70 1.25 -11.77 -1.61
N GLN A 71 0.05 -11.42 -2.08
CA GLN A 71 -0.71 -12.24 -3.02
C GLN A 71 0.07 -12.43 -4.32
N ILE A 72 0.69 -11.38 -4.87
CA ILE A 72 1.52 -11.46 -6.07
C ILE A 72 2.70 -12.40 -5.85
N ILE A 73 3.42 -12.28 -4.73
CA ILE A 73 4.55 -13.17 -4.43
C ILE A 73 4.10 -14.63 -4.37
N ASN A 74 2.94 -14.91 -3.77
CA ASN A 74 2.41 -16.27 -3.70
C ASN A 74 1.98 -16.78 -5.08
N HIS A 75 1.24 -15.98 -5.84
CA HIS A 75 0.82 -16.30 -7.21
C HIS A 75 2.02 -16.62 -8.10
N VAL A 76 3.06 -15.77 -8.05
CA VAL A 76 4.31 -16.01 -8.79
C VAL A 76 4.95 -17.34 -8.41
N LYS A 77 4.90 -17.76 -7.15
CA LYS A 77 5.50 -19.03 -6.71
C LYS A 77 4.68 -20.26 -7.13
N GLU A 78 3.37 -20.12 -7.22
CA GLU A 78 2.44 -21.20 -7.52
C GLU A 78 2.28 -21.43 -9.03
N ASP A 79 2.42 -20.39 -9.84
CA ASP A 79 2.35 -20.49 -11.31
C ASP A 79 3.72 -20.85 -11.91
N SER A 80 3.87 -22.12 -12.29
CA SER A 80 5.11 -22.66 -12.88
C SER A 80 5.56 -21.94 -14.17
N PHE A 81 4.62 -21.43 -14.97
CA PHE A 81 4.95 -20.69 -16.19
C PHE A 81 5.53 -19.32 -15.84
N VAL A 82 4.89 -18.60 -14.91
CA VAL A 82 5.39 -17.32 -14.39
C VAL A 82 6.76 -17.48 -13.75
N VAL A 83 6.97 -18.49 -12.88
CA VAL A 83 8.29 -18.78 -12.27
C VAL A 83 9.35 -18.96 -13.35
N SER A 84 9.07 -19.75 -14.39
CA SER A 84 10.01 -20.07 -15.45
C SER A 84 10.46 -18.81 -16.20
N GLN A 85 9.51 -17.95 -16.60
CA GLN A 85 9.83 -16.72 -17.32
C GLN A 85 10.61 -15.72 -16.45
N LEU A 86 10.20 -15.52 -15.20
CA LEU A 86 10.93 -14.63 -14.28
C LEU A 86 12.34 -15.17 -13.95
N SER A 87 12.50 -16.49 -13.85
CA SER A 87 13.80 -17.13 -13.65
C SER A 87 14.71 -16.94 -14.87
N ALA A 88 14.17 -17.01 -16.08
CA ALA A 88 14.92 -16.73 -17.31
C ALA A 88 15.41 -15.28 -17.34
N VAL A 89 14.55 -14.31 -16.97
CA VAL A 89 14.95 -12.90 -16.84
C VAL A 89 16.04 -12.74 -15.77
N ALA A 90 15.86 -13.34 -14.60
CA ALA A 90 16.84 -13.30 -13.51
C ALA A 90 18.20 -13.89 -13.94
N ARG A 91 18.19 -15.02 -14.65
CA ARG A 91 19.40 -15.68 -15.15
C ARG A 91 20.13 -14.82 -16.17
N ARG A 92 19.42 -14.25 -17.15
CA ARG A 92 20.02 -13.31 -18.12
C ARG A 92 20.64 -12.10 -17.42
N GLY A 93 19.91 -11.51 -16.47
CA GLY A 93 20.40 -10.38 -15.68
C GLY A 93 21.65 -10.73 -14.87
N PHE A 94 21.67 -11.90 -14.24
CA PHE A 94 22.81 -12.37 -13.46
C PHE A 94 24.07 -12.56 -14.31
N LEU A 95 23.94 -13.20 -15.47
CA LEU A 95 25.06 -13.41 -16.38
C LEU A 95 25.61 -12.09 -16.93
N ALA A 96 24.76 -11.09 -17.15
CA ALA A 96 25.16 -9.80 -17.71
C ALA A 96 25.71 -8.81 -16.67
N LYS A 97 25.20 -8.83 -15.43
CA LYS A 97 25.44 -7.77 -14.43
C LYS A 97 25.82 -8.27 -13.03
N GLY A 98 25.88 -9.59 -12.82
CA GLY A 98 26.10 -10.18 -11.50
C GLY A 98 24.84 -10.19 -10.62
N ARG A 99 25.02 -10.26 -9.29
CA ARG A 99 23.92 -10.41 -8.32
C ARG A 99 22.88 -9.28 -8.45
N GLY A 100 21.59 -9.64 -8.41
CA GLY A 100 20.50 -8.69 -8.55
C GLY A 100 19.13 -9.29 -8.24
N CYS A 101 18.06 -8.56 -8.58
CA CYS A 101 16.68 -8.99 -8.42
C CYS A 101 15.85 -8.65 -9.65
N VAL A 102 14.79 -9.42 -9.88
CA VAL A 102 13.73 -9.06 -10.83
C VAL A 102 12.71 -8.20 -10.09
N LYS A 103 12.40 -7.03 -10.62
CA LYS A 103 11.38 -6.12 -10.08
C LYS A 103 10.18 -6.11 -11.02
N LEU A 104 9.01 -6.35 -10.45
CA LEU A 104 7.74 -6.17 -11.14
C LEU A 104 7.19 -4.79 -10.76
N PHE A 105 6.95 -3.94 -11.76
CA PHE A 105 6.40 -2.61 -11.56
C PHE A 105 4.94 -2.58 -11.99
N PHE A 106 4.08 -2.11 -11.10
CA PHE A 106 2.67 -1.89 -11.38
C PHE A 106 2.36 -0.40 -11.22
N SER A 107 1.79 0.23 -12.25
CA SER A 107 1.46 1.66 -12.20
C SER A 107 0.22 1.96 -11.34
N SER A 108 -0.55 0.94 -10.96
CA SER A 108 -1.66 1.05 -10.02
C SER A 108 -1.92 -0.29 -9.31
N PRO A 109 -2.58 -0.29 -8.14
CA PRO A 109 -3.04 -1.52 -7.49
C PRO A 109 -3.96 -2.35 -8.39
N ASP A 110 -4.79 -1.72 -9.22
CA ASP A 110 -5.74 -2.44 -10.07
C ASP A 110 -5.02 -3.22 -11.19
N ARG A 111 -3.90 -2.70 -11.70
CA ARG A 111 -3.03 -3.47 -12.62
C ARG A 111 -2.34 -4.64 -11.93
N ALA A 112 -1.91 -4.43 -10.68
CA ALA A 112 -1.37 -5.50 -9.85
C ALA A 112 -2.42 -6.60 -9.57
N GLU A 113 -3.69 -6.25 -9.40
CA GLU A 113 -4.79 -7.21 -9.25
C GLU A 113 -5.06 -7.97 -10.56
N ARG A 114 -5.05 -7.30 -11.72
CA ARG A 114 -5.18 -7.97 -13.02
C ARG A 114 -4.10 -9.03 -13.25
N PHE A 115 -2.87 -8.78 -12.81
CA PHE A 115 -1.78 -9.76 -12.88
C PHE A 115 -2.09 -11.06 -12.13
N LEU A 116 -2.81 -11.01 -11.00
CA LEU A 116 -3.19 -12.22 -10.26
C LEU A 116 -4.12 -13.15 -11.06
N THR A 117 -4.85 -12.61 -12.03
CA THR A 117 -5.79 -13.37 -12.87
C THR A 117 -5.26 -13.64 -14.28
N GLY A 118 -4.51 -12.70 -14.85
CA GLY A 118 -4.06 -12.73 -16.24
C GLY A 118 -2.59 -13.10 -16.43
N GLY A 119 -1.78 -13.17 -15.37
CA GLY A 119 -0.38 -13.56 -15.43
C GLY A 119 0.51 -12.57 -16.17
N LEU A 120 1.61 -13.05 -16.78
CA LEU A 120 2.63 -12.21 -17.44
C LEU A 120 2.11 -11.22 -18.50
N PRO A 121 1.09 -11.52 -19.33
CA PRO A 121 0.52 -10.56 -20.28
C PRO A 121 0.01 -9.26 -19.65
N GLU A 122 -0.27 -9.27 -18.35
CA GLU A 122 -0.73 -8.09 -17.60
C GLU A 122 0.43 -7.22 -17.09
N LEU A 123 1.67 -7.68 -17.23
CA LEU A 123 2.85 -6.86 -16.95
C LEU A 123 3.08 -5.89 -18.12
N PRO A 124 3.42 -4.62 -17.83
CA PRO A 124 3.88 -3.72 -18.88
C PRO A 124 5.13 -4.28 -19.55
N GLU A 125 5.24 -4.09 -20.87
CA GLU A 125 6.47 -4.42 -21.59
C GLU A 125 7.68 -3.67 -20.99
N PRO A 126 8.84 -4.33 -20.91
CA PRO A 126 10.04 -3.79 -20.26
C PRO A 126 10.64 -2.55 -20.94
#